data_AF-A0A2G6E0T5-F1
#
_entry.id   AF-A0A2G6E0T5-F1
#
_cell.length_a   1.000
_cell.length_b   1.000
_cell.length_c   1.000
_cell.angle_alpha   90.00
_cell.angle_beta   90.00
_cell.angle_gamma   90.00
#
_symmetry.space_group_name_H-M   'P 1'
#
loop_
_entity.id
_entity.type
_entity.pdbx_description
1 polymer ?
#
loop_
_entity_poly.entity_id
_entity_poly.type
_entity_poly.pdbx_seq_one_letter_code
_entity_poly.pdbx_strand_id
1 'polypeptide(L)'
;HGASQYADIPLGLYFLAVLVLIVFQDTFPKHAVGNAVLLGLHLGLSAWTKNEGMLFSSVVLSLYFVIQGICLKKRAFFHNACFPLIGGLLPLLFTMLSFKIVIAPPNDLLSGQNVQSTLEKLTDMSRYVITGKAFVRQFVEPYSLLYSTPVVIFFLYALFVGVEWTQLKKPVILCSLLSIVFVLLGYFGIYLTTPHDLSWHLATSFSRLSLQLWPSVIFVALLIMTSPDEHD
;
A
#
# COMPACT_ATOMS: atom_id res chain seq x y z
N HIS A 1 -2.79 -5.15 -27.17
CA HIS A 1 -1.90 -5.93 -26.31
C HIS A 1 -1.15 -4.95 -25.41
N GLY A 2 -1.79 -4.54 -24.31
CA GLY A 2 -1.16 -3.61 -23.36
C GLY A 2 0.10 -4.25 -22.79
N ALA A 3 1.23 -3.57 -22.91
CA ALA A 3 2.53 -4.01 -22.46
C ALA A 3 2.52 -4.30 -20.93
N SER A 4 2.14 -5.54 -20.60
CA SER A 4 2.82 -6.48 -19.70
C SER A 4 3.07 -6.10 -18.24
N GLN A 5 2.29 -5.18 -17.64
CA GLN A 5 2.31 -4.95 -16.17
C GLN A 5 3.72 -4.76 -15.57
N TYR A 6 4.73 -4.40 -16.38
CA TYR A 6 6.15 -4.53 -15.98
C TYR A 6 6.51 -3.59 -14.85
N ALA A 7 5.79 -2.48 -14.70
CA ALA A 7 5.98 -1.55 -13.60
C ALA A 7 5.23 -1.98 -12.33
N ASP A 8 4.20 -2.82 -12.43
CA ASP A 8 3.40 -3.26 -11.28
C ASP A 8 4.17 -4.28 -10.41
N ILE A 9 5.00 -5.12 -11.03
CA ILE A 9 5.89 -6.08 -10.35
C ILE A 9 6.94 -5.38 -9.45
N PRO A 10 7.81 -4.48 -9.98
CA PRO A 10 8.77 -3.77 -9.15
C PRO A 10 8.08 -2.85 -8.15
N LEU A 11 6.92 -2.28 -8.49
CA LEU A 11 6.15 -1.49 -7.53
C LEU A 11 5.65 -2.34 -6.35
N GLY A 12 5.15 -3.55 -6.61
CA GLY A 12 4.78 -4.48 -5.55
C GLY A 12 5.97 -4.93 -4.70
N LEU A 13 7.15 -5.09 -5.31
CA LEU A 13 8.40 -5.34 -4.57
C LEU A 13 8.74 -4.16 -3.65
N TYR A 14 8.63 -2.91 -4.14
CA TYR A 14 8.88 -1.74 -3.31
C TYR A 14 7.86 -1.62 -2.17
N PHE A 15 6.59 -1.91 -2.40
CA PHE A 15 5.56 -1.93 -1.35
C PHE A 15 5.88 -2.96 -0.26
N LEU A 16 6.24 -4.19 -0.67
CA LEU A 16 6.66 -5.23 0.26
C LEU A 16 7.91 -4.81 1.05
N ALA A 17 8.95 -4.34 0.37
CA ALA A 17 10.20 -3.94 1.00
C ALA A 17 9.99 -2.84 2.05
N VAL A 18 9.14 -1.86 1.78
CA VAL A 18 8.76 -0.81 2.74
C VAL A 18 8.17 -1.42 4.01
N LEU A 19 7.19 -2.33 3.90
CA LEU A 19 6.56 -2.94 5.08
C LEU A 19 7.53 -3.86 5.85
N VAL A 20 8.36 -4.62 5.14
CA VAL A 20 9.42 -5.45 5.76
C VAL A 20 10.39 -4.58 6.54
N LEU A 21 10.85 -3.47 5.96
CA LEU A 21 11.80 -2.55 6.60
C LEU A 21 11.18 -1.86 7.83
N ILE A 22 9.88 -1.54 7.81
CA ILE A 22 9.16 -1.04 8.99
C ILE A 22 9.20 -2.05 10.13
N VAL A 23 8.99 -3.34 9.85
CA VAL A 23 9.09 -4.40 10.87
C VAL A 23 10.53 -4.56 11.36
N PHE A 24 11.51 -4.52 10.45
CA PHE A 24 12.94 -4.65 10.79
C PHE A 24 13.48 -3.51 11.66
N GLN A 25 12.85 -2.33 11.65
CA GLN A 25 13.21 -1.23 12.56
C GLN A 25 13.13 -1.63 14.02
N ASP A 26 12.06 -2.34 14.40
CA ASP A 26 11.85 -2.78 15.79
C ASP A 26 12.56 -4.12 16.07
N THR A 27 12.66 -5.02 15.09
CA THR A 27 13.31 -6.33 15.26
C THR A 27 14.84 -6.25 15.34
N PHE A 28 15.46 -5.36 14.56
CA PHE A 28 16.93 -5.27 14.44
C PHE A 28 17.45 -3.85 14.74
N PRO A 29 17.42 -3.41 16.02
CA PRO A 29 17.76 -2.03 16.40
C PRO A 29 19.23 -1.66 16.08
N LYS A 30 20.14 -2.65 16.03
CA LYS A 30 21.54 -2.45 15.63
C LYS A 30 21.69 -1.91 14.20
N HIS A 31 20.72 -2.17 13.33
CA HIS A 31 20.70 -1.75 11.92
C HIS A 31 19.64 -0.67 11.64
N ALA A 32 19.06 -0.05 12.67
CA ALA A 32 17.94 0.89 12.54
C ALA A 32 18.21 2.02 11.53
N VAL A 33 19.40 2.64 11.58
CA VAL A 33 19.78 3.72 10.67
C VAL A 33 19.81 3.24 9.22
N GLY A 34 20.49 2.12 8.93
CA GLY A 34 20.58 1.56 7.58
C GLY A 34 19.20 1.15 7.04
N ASN A 35 18.40 0.47 7.88
CA ASN A 35 17.03 0.09 7.54
C ASN A 35 16.16 1.33 7.26
N ALA A 36 16.41 2.47 7.92
CA ALA A 36 15.63 3.68 7.76
C ALA A 36 15.99 4.39 6.46
N VAL A 37 17.28 4.45 6.11
CA VAL A 37 17.72 4.95 4.78
C VAL A 37 17.10 4.11 3.66
N LEU A 38 17.16 2.77 3.78
CA LEU A 38 16.55 1.87 2.80
C LEU A 38 15.04 2.05 2.73
N LEU A 39 14.36 2.25 3.86
CA LEU A 39 12.92 2.51 3.91
C LEU A 39 12.57 3.78 3.13
N GLY A 40 13.32 4.87 3.37
CA GLY A 40 13.16 6.13 2.64
C GLY A 40 13.42 5.98 1.14
N LEU A 41 14.46 5.23 0.77
CA LEU A 41 14.79 4.94 -0.63
C LEU A 41 13.65 4.20 -1.33
N HIS A 42 13.10 3.14 -0.73
CA HIS A 42 12.02 2.36 -1.34
C HIS A 42 10.71 3.16 -1.42
N LEU A 43 10.40 4.00 -0.44
CA LEU A 43 9.29 4.96 -0.50
C LEU A 43 9.46 5.99 -1.63
N GLY A 44 10.70 6.42 -1.89
CA GLY A 44 11.01 7.30 -3.02
C GLY A 44 10.88 6.58 -4.37
N LEU A 45 11.39 5.34 -4.45
CA LEU A 45 11.36 4.53 -5.67
C LEU A 45 9.92 4.19 -6.06
N SER A 46 9.07 3.81 -5.10
CA SER A 46 7.65 3.57 -5.36
C SER A 46 6.96 4.84 -5.87
N ALA A 47 7.18 5.99 -5.23
CA ALA A 47 6.58 7.26 -5.62
C ALA A 47 7.03 7.74 -7.02
N TRP A 48 8.29 7.51 -7.37
CA TRP A 48 8.82 7.81 -8.71
C TRP A 48 8.26 6.88 -9.80
N THR A 49 8.00 5.62 -9.47
CA THR A 49 7.64 4.59 -10.46
C THR A 49 6.24 4.79 -11.03
N LYS A 50 5.22 5.02 -10.19
CA LYS A 50 3.84 5.28 -10.61
C LYS A 50 3.08 6.15 -9.61
N ASN A 51 1.96 6.73 -10.06
CA ASN A 51 1.06 7.54 -9.23
C ASN A 51 0.51 6.76 -8.03
N GLU A 52 0.24 5.46 -8.17
CA GLU A 52 -0.21 4.60 -7.07
C GLU A 52 0.86 4.44 -5.99
N GLY A 53 2.13 4.51 -6.38
CA GLY A 53 3.25 4.52 -5.44
C GLY A 53 3.33 5.83 -4.65
N MET A 54 2.92 6.97 -5.23
CA MET A 54 2.82 8.22 -4.48
C MET A 54 1.75 8.14 -3.39
N LEU A 55 0.58 7.56 -3.70
CA LEU A 55 -0.47 7.32 -2.71
C LEU A 55 0.01 6.38 -1.61
N PHE A 56 0.66 5.26 -1.98
CA PHE A 56 1.21 4.33 -1.00
C PHE A 56 2.24 5.01 -0.10
N SER A 57 3.20 5.74 -0.68
CA SER A 57 4.27 6.38 0.09
C SER A 57 3.74 7.47 1.01
N SER A 58 2.75 8.26 0.59
CA SER A 58 2.16 9.29 1.46
C SER A 58 1.40 8.66 2.63
N VAL A 59 0.57 7.64 2.37
CA VAL A 59 -0.17 6.91 3.41
C VAL A 59 0.77 6.27 4.42
N VAL A 60 1.75 5.50 3.95
CA VAL A 60 2.70 4.80 4.83
C VAL A 60 3.51 5.79 5.65
N LEU A 61 4.02 6.85 5.03
CA LEU A 61 4.82 7.86 5.73
C LEU A 61 4.00 8.52 6.84
N SER A 62 2.76 8.94 6.54
CA SER A 62 1.86 9.54 7.52
C SER A 62 1.57 8.58 8.69
N LEU A 63 1.20 7.33 8.41
CA LEU A 63 0.90 6.35 9.45
C LEU A 63 2.14 5.99 10.28
N TYR A 64 3.29 5.83 9.64
CA TYR A 64 4.55 5.53 10.31
C TYR A 64 4.94 6.64 11.28
N PHE A 65 4.86 7.92 10.87
CA PHE A 65 5.13 9.05 11.76
C PHE A 65 4.11 9.17 12.89
N VAL A 66 2.81 9.01 12.61
CA VAL A 66 1.75 9.11 13.63
C VAL A 66 1.91 8.00 14.68
N ILE A 67 2.04 6.74 14.25
CA ILE A 67 2.09 5.60 15.15
C ILE A 67 3.43 5.56 15.89
N GLN A 68 4.55 5.58 15.18
CA GLN A 68 5.87 5.38 15.81
C GLN A 68 6.41 6.65 16.47
N GLY A 69 6.17 7.82 15.88
CA GLY A 69 6.67 9.09 16.38
C GLY A 69 5.80 9.70 17.47
N ILE A 70 4.49 9.75 17.26
CA ILE A 70 3.56 10.45 18.17
C ILE A 70 3.00 9.50 19.22
N CYS A 71 2.35 8.40 18.79
CA CYS A 71 1.64 7.52 19.72
C CYS A 71 2.59 6.77 20.66
N LEU A 72 3.73 6.30 20.18
CA LEU A 72 4.70 5.55 21.00
C LEU A 72 5.75 6.41 21.70
N LYS A 73 5.81 7.73 21.40
CA LYS A 73 6.73 8.70 22.02
C LYS A 73 8.20 8.24 22.07
N LYS A 74 8.66 7.44 21.10
CA LYS A 74 10.02 6.92 21.07
C LYS A 74 10.99 8.07 20.80
N ARG A 75 11.63 8.64 21.82
CA ARG A 75 12.56 9.79 21.65
C ARG A 75 13.71 9.50 20.67
N ALA A 76 14.16 8.25 20.61
CA ALA A 76 15.18 7.78 19.68
C ALA A 76 14.69 7.67 18.21
N PHE A 77 13.37 7.70 17.97
CA PHE A 77 12.76 7.61 16.64
C PHE A 77 13.25 8.73 15.71
N PHE A 78 13.30 9.97 16.20
CA PHE A 78 13.70 11.10 15.38
C PHE A 78 15.14 10.99 14.87
N HIS A 79 16.06 10.55 15.73
CA HIS A 79 17.47 10.45 15.37
C HIS A 79 17.77 9.18 14.57
N ASN A 80 17.23 8.03 14.98
CA ASN A 80 17.62 6.74 14.42
C ASN A 80 16.74 6.30 13.24
N ALA A 81 15.55 6.87 13.08
CA ALA A 81 14.62 6.53 12.01
C ALA A 81 14.26 7.73 11.12
N CYS A 82 13.87 8.88 11.66
CA CYS A 82 13.35 9.98 10.83
C CYS A 82 14.40 10.62 9.93
N PHE A 83 15.53 11.09 10.48
CA PHE A 83 16.56 11.74 9.67
C PHE A 83 17.16 10.80 8.61
N PRO A 84 17.51 9.54 8.92
CA PRO A 84 18.00 8.61 7.91
C PRO A 84 16.95 8.30 6.83
N LEU A 85 15.68 8.16 7.20
CA LEU A 85 14.58 7.97 6.25
C LEU A 85 14.46 9.14 5.29
N ILE A 86 14.46 10.37 5.81
CA ILE A 86 14.44 11.58 4.97
C ILE A 86 15.67 11.58 4.05
N GLY A 87 16.84 11.21 4.56
CA GLY A 87 18.07 11.08 3.76
C GLY A 87 17.94 10.12 2.57
N GLY A 88 17.27 8.99 2.74
CA GLY A 88 17.00 8.03 1.65
C GLY A 88 15.90 8.48 0.68
N LEU A 89 14.90 9.20 1.17
CA LEU A 89 13.72 9.63 0.42
C LEU A 89 13.98 10.89 -0.43
N LEU A 90 14.76 11.84 0.10
CA LEU A 90 14.94 13.18 -0.45
C LEU A 90 15.49 13.21 -1.88
N PRO A 91 16.50 12.40 -2.28
CA PRO A 91 17.01 12.40 -3.65
C PRO A 91 15.92 12.08 -4.67
N LEU A 92 15.06 11.10 -4.38
CA LEU A 92 14.00 10.66 -5.27
C LEU A 92 12.77 11.57 -5.24
N LEU A 93 12.46 12.17 -4.08
CA LEU A 93 11.44 13.22 -4.04
C LEU A 93 11.85 14.44 -4.86
N PHE A 94 13.12 14.85 -4.76
CA PHE A 94 13.63 15.98 -5.50
C PHE A 94 13.57 15.75 -7.00
N THR A 95 13.98 14.57 -7.48
CA THR A 95 13.85 14.23 -8.91
C THR A 95 12.39 14.16 -9.34
N MET A 96 11.51 13.55 -8.54
CA MET A 96 10.06 13.48 -8.80
C MET A 96 9.41 14.85 -8.95
N LEU A 97 9.65 15.75 -8.01
CA LEU A 97 9.09 17.10 -8.02
C LEU A 97 9.65 17.92 -9.19
N SER A 98 10.96 17.83 -9.43
CA SER A 98 11.61 18.52 -10.55
C SER A 98 11.01 18.07 -11.89
N PHE A 99 10.82 16.75 -12.08
CA PHE A 99 10.19 16.22 -13.28
C PHE A 99 8.72 16.68 -13.42
N LYS A 100 7.93 16.62 -12.34
CA LYS A 100 6.52 17.02 -12.38
C LYS A 100 6.32 18.51 -12.65
N ILE A 101 7.22 19.36 -12.20
CA ILE A 101 7.12 20.82 -12.38
C ILE A 101 7.61 21.23 -13.77
N VAL A 102 8.71 20.64 -14.24
CA VAL A 102 9.39 21.11 -15.46
C VAL A 102 8.90 20.40 -16.72
N ILE A 103 8.53 19.12 -16.63
CA ILE A 103 8.37 18.26 -17.82
C ILE A 103 6.97 17.64 -17.94
N ALA A 104 6.34 17.24 -16.82
CA ALA A 104 5.14 16.41 -16.90
C ALA A 104 3.88 17.21 -17.30
N PRO A 105 3.06 16.69 -18.25
CA PRO A 105 1.75 17.26 -18.53
C PRO A 105 0.80 17.10 -17.34
N PRO A 106 -0.25 17.95 -17.22
CA PRO A 106 -1.23 17.87 -16.14
C PRO A 106 -1.87 16.48 -16.08
N ASN A 107 -2.04 15.95 -14.87
CA ASN A 107 -2.58 14.61 -14.66
C ASN A 107 -4.04 14.53 -15.15
N ASP A 108 -4.35 13.63 -16.09
CA ASP A 108 -5.67 13.55 -16.77
C ASP A 108 -6.85 13.38 -15.79
N LEU A 109 -6.62 12.68 -14.68
CA LEU A 109 -7.63 12.50 -13.63
C LEU A 109 -7.96 13.81 -12.90
N LEU A 110 -7.01 14.74 -12.81
CA LEU A 110 -7.17 16.03 -12.12
C LEU A 110 -7.56 17.15 -13.09
N SER A 111 -7.08 17.11 -14.34
CA SER A 111 -7.39 18.12 -15.35
C SER A 111 -8.83 18.03 -15.87
N GLY A 112 -9.45 16.83 -15.85
CA GLY A 112 -10.84 16.61 -16.25
C GLY A 112 -11.89 16.76 -15.13
N GLN A 113 -11.49 17.13 -13.91
CA GLN A 113 -12.39 17.21 -12.74
C GLN A 113 -12.78 18.66 -12.42
N ASN A 114 -14.09 18.90 -12.32
CA ASN A 114 -14.65 20.12 -11.72
C ASN A 114 -15.13 19.76 -10.30
N VAL A 115 -14.94 20.64 -9.31
CA VAL A 115 -15.35 20.38 -7.91
C VAL A 115 -16.82 19.97 -7.83
N GLN A 116 -17.68 20.62 -8.62
CA GLN A 116 -19.10 20.29 -8.70
C GLN A 116 -19.35 18.89 -9.26
N SER A 117 -18.69 18.51 -10.36
CA SER A 117 -18.86 17.19 -10.97
C SER A 117 -18.25 16.06 -10.12
N THR A 118 -17.23 16.36 -9.31
CA THR A 118 -16.71 15.41 -8.32
C THR A 118 -17.71 15.20 -7.18
N LEU A 119 -18.36 16.26 -6.70
CA LEU A 119 -19.37 16.16 -5.65
C LEU A 119 -20.59 15.35 -6.10
N GLU A 120 -21.06 15.58 -7.33
CA GLU A 120 -22.14 14.81 -7.94
C GLU A 120 -21.81 13.31 -8.05
N LYS A 121 -20.56 12.95 -8.37
CA LYS A 121 -20.12 11.54 -8.39
C LYS A 121 -20.02 10.93 -7.01
N LEU A 122 -19.65 11.72 -6.00
CA LEU A 122 -19.55 11.25 -4.61
C LEU A 122 -20.91 11.01 -3.96
N THR A 123 -21.98 11.66 -4.43
CA THR A 123 -23.35 11.42 -3.96
C THR A 123 -24.07 10.30 -4.71
N ASP A 124 -23.51 9.83 -5.84
CA ASP A 124 -24.06 8.75 -6.64
C ASP A 124 -23.81 7.38 -5.98
N MET A 125 -24.83 6.85 -5.30
CA MET A 125 -24.81 5.54 -4.63
C MET A 125 -24.55 4.38 -5.59
N SER A 126 -24.87 4.51 -6.88
CA SER A 126 -24.63 3.44 -7.86
C SER A 126 -23.13 3.15 -7.99
N ARG A 127 -22.28 4.18 -7.91
CA ARG A 127 -20.82 4.05 -8.00
C ARG A 127 -20.24 3.26 -6.84
N TYR A 128 -20.76 3.45 -5.62
CA TYR A 128 -20.35 2.67 -4.45
C TYR A 128 -20.71 1.19 -4.61
N VAL A 129 -21.92 0.91 -5.11
CA VAL A 129 -22.37 -0.47 -5.33
C VAL A 129 -21.55 -1.16 -6.42
N ILE A 130 -21.29 -0.49 -7.55
CA ILE A 130 -20.49 -1.03 -8.65
C ILE A 130 -19.05 -1.29 -8.19
N THR A 131 -18.43 -0.31 -7.52
CA THR A 131 -17.06 -0.43 -7.02
C THR A 131 -16.96 -1.52 -5.96
N GLY A 132 -17.86 -1.54 -4.97
CA GLY A 132 -17.91 -2.56 -3.93
C GLY A 132 -18.11 -3.97 -4.51
N LYS A 133 -19.02 -4.13 -5.48
CA LYS A 133 -19.21 -5.41 -6.19
C LYS A 133 -17.93 -5.85 -6.90
N ALA A 134 -17.21 -4.94 -7.56
CA ALA A 134 -15.96 -5.28 -8.23
C ALA A 134 -14.88 -5.75 -7.24
N PHE A 135 -14.75 -5.08 -6.09
CA PHE A 135 -13.81 -5.48 -5.04
C PHE A 135 -14.13 -6.88 -4.51
N VAL A 136 -15.39 -7.18 -4.21
CA VAL A 136 -15.80 -8.51 -3.72
C VAL A 136 -15.62 -9.58 -4.80
N ARG A 137 -16.04 -9.29 -6.04
CA ARG A 137 -16.02 -10.23 -7.17
C ARG A 137 -14.61 -10.76 -7.46
N GLN A 138 -13.59 -9.91 -7.35
CA GLN A 138 -12.20 -10.29 -7.56
C GLN A 138 -11.72 -11.42 -6.64
N PHE A 139 -12.19 -11.46 -5.39
CA PHE A 139 -11.82 -12.47 -4.41
C PHE A 139 -12.68 -13.74 -4.47
N VAL A 140 -13.87 -13.67 -5.07
CA VAL A 140 -14.84 -14.78 -5.12
C VAL A 140 -14.80 -15.51 -6.46
N GLU A 141 -14.39 -14.86 -7.56
CA GLU A 141 -14.43 -15.48 -8.88
C GLU A 141 -13.46 -16.67 -9.01
N PRO A 142 -13.95 -17.89 -9.37
CA PRO A 142 -13.12 -19.10 -9.41
C PRO A 142 -11.94 -19.04 -10.40
N TYR A 143 -12.06 -18.23 -11.45
CA TYR A 143 -11.05 -18.11 -12.50
C TYR A 143 -9.89 -17.18 -12.14
N SER A 144 -9.97 -16.44 -11.02
CA SER A 144 -8.91 -15.56 -10.55
C SER A 144 -7.84 -16.32 -9.75
N LEU A 145 -7.25 -17.38 -10.33
CA LEU A 145 -6.30 -18.29 -9.65
C LEU A 145 -5.20 -17.58 -8.86
N LEU A 146 -4.75 -16.41 -9.32
CA LEU A 146 -3.73 -15.59 -8.64
C LEU A 146 -4.21 -14.97 -7.31
N TYR A 147 -5.51 -14.72 -7.16
CA TYR A 147 -6.11 -14.03 -6.02
C TYR A 147 -6.96 -14.98 -5.16
N SER A 148 -7.85 -15.77 -5.76
CA SER A 148 -8.72 -16.69 -5.01
C SER A 148 -7.93 -17.83 -4.37
N THR A 149 -6.94 -18.40 -5.06
CA THR A 149 -6.17 -19.55 -4.55
C THR A 149 -5.36 -19.22 -3.30
N PRO A 150 -4.52 -18.15 -3.26
CA PRO A 150 -3.76 -17.91 -2.05
C PRO A 150 -4.64 -17.34 -0.93
N VAL A 151 -5.75 -16.61 -1.19
CA VAL A 151 -6.73 -16.31 -0.13
C VAL A 151 -7.25 -17.59 0.52
N VAL A 152 -7.66 -18.59 -0.28
CA VAL A 152 -8.14 -19.86 0.25
C VAL A 152 -7.04 -20.60 1.00
N ILE A 153 -5.82 -20.64 0.48
CA ILE A 153 -4.67 -21.27 1.18
C ILE A 153 -4.39 -20.55 2.51
N PHE A 154 -4.36 -19.22 2.54
CA PHE A 154 -4.13 -18.46 3.78
C PHE A 154 -5.29 -18.62 4.76
N PHE A 155 -6.52 -18.68 4.27
CA PHE A 155 -7.68 -18.95 5.12
C PHE A 155 -7.60 -20.35 5.75
N LEU A 156 -7.29 -21.38 4.95
CA LEU A 156 -7.10 -22.73 5.45
C LEU A 156 -5.91 -22.80 6.42
N TYR A 157 -4.78 -22.19 6.06
CA TYR A 157 -3.60 -22.13 6.92
C TYR A 157 -3.90 -21.44 8.25
N ALA A 158 -4.61 -20.31 8.23
CA ALA A 158 -5.05 -19.61 9.45
C ALA A 158 -6.01 -20.47 10.30
N LEU A 159 -6.84 -21.32 9.67
CA LEU A 159 -7.72 -22.25 10.38
C LEU A 159 -6.93 -23.37 11.08
N PHE A 160 -5.85 -23.85 10.46
CA PHE A 160 -5.01 -24.92 11.03
C PHE A 160 -4.01 -24.41 12.07
N VAL A 161 -3.39 -23.25 11.84
CA VAL A 161 -2.30 -22.72 12.67
C VAL A 161 -2.80 -21.68 13.69
N GLY A 162 -3.94 -21.05 13.43
CA GLY A 162 -4.47 -19.99 14.28
C GLY A 162 -3.91 -18.60 13.95
N VAL A 163 -4.50 -17.61 14.61
CA VAL A 163 -4.19 -16.18 14.46
C VAL A 163 -3.79 -15.64 15.83
N GLU A 164 -2.57 -15.12 15.93
CA GLU A 164 -2.04 -14.58 17.17
C GLU A 164 -2.48 -13.10 17.32
N TRP A 165 -3.66 -12.88 17.87
CA TRP A 165 -4.25 -11.53 18.00
C TRP A 165 -3.41 -10.55 18.82
N THR A 166 -2.46 -11.04 19.62
CA THR A 166 -1.44 -10.25 20.32
C THR A 166 -0.46 -9.58 19.35
N GLN A 167 -0.12 -10.22 18.22
CA GLN A 167 0.73 -9.65 17.18
C GLN A 167 0.09 -8.42 16.54
N LEU A 168 -1.24 -8.43 16.34
CA LEU A 168 -1.98 -7.27 15.80
C LEU A 168 -1.85 -6.01 16.65
N LYS A 169 -1.57 -6.16 17.95
CA LYS A 169 -1.35 -5.03 18.86
C LYS A 169 0.06 -4.45 18.72
N LYS A 170 1.00 -5.12 18.04
CA LYS A 170 2.34 -4.59 17.79
C LYS A 170 2.23 -3.39 16.85
N PRO A 171 2.76 -2.21 17.23
CA PRO A 171 2.57 -0.99 16.46
C PRO A 171 3.08 -1.05 15.01
N VAL A 172 4.15 -1.80 14.74
CA VAL A 172 4.68 -2.01 13.38
C VAL A 172 3.75 -2.85 12.49
N ILE A 173 3.10 -3.86 13.06
CA ILE A 173 2.12 -4.70 12.36
C ILE A 173 0.86 -3.88 12.09
N LEU A 174 0.37 -3.14 13.10
CA LEU A 174 -0.76 -2.24 12.95
C LEU A 174 -0.51 -1.17 11.88
N CYS A 175 0.68 -0.56 11.86
CA CYS A 175 1.08 0.40 10.83
C CYS A 175 1.03 -0.21 9.43
N SER A 176 1.52 -1.44 9.28
CA SER A 176 1.55 -2.15 7.99
C SER A 176 0.13 -2.51 7.52
N LEU A 177 -0.70 -3.03 8.43
CA LEU A 177 -2.10 -3.35 8.15
C LEU A 177 -2.90 -2.11 7.76
N LEU A 178 -2.81 -1.04 8.56
CA LEU A 178 -3.49 0.22 8.27
C LEU A 178 -3.01 0.82 6.96
N SER A 179 -1.72 0.70 6.62
CA SER A 179 -1.20 1.19 5.34
C SER A 179 -1.87 0.50 4.16
N ILE A 180 -2.02 -0.82 4.20
CA ILE A 180 -2.74 -1.58 3.15
C ILE A 180 -4.21 -1.13 3.07
N VAL A 181 -4.90 -1.01 4.22
CA VAL A 181 -6.31 -0.60 4.27
C VAL A 181 -6.50 0.81 3.71
N PHE A 182 -5.69 1.78 4.13
CA PHE A 182 -5.81 3.17 3.65
C PHE A 182 -5.45 3.31 2.18
N VAL A 183 -4.52 2.51 1.66
CA VAL A 183 -4.22 2.49 0.21
C VAL A 183 -5.39 1.89 -0.57
N LEU A 184 -6.01 0.81 -0.10
CA LEU A 184 -7.23 0.26 -0.71
C LEU A 184 -8.39 1.27 -0.68
N LEU A 185 -8.57 2.00 0.43
CA LEU A 185 -9.54 3.09 0.51
C LEU A 185 -9.22 4.23 -0.46
N GLY A 186 -7.94 4.55 -0.65
CA GLY A 186 -7.50 5.52 -1.65
C GLY A 186 -7.82 5.06 -3.08
N TYR A 187 -7.57 3.80 -3.42
CA TYR A 187 -7.98 3.23 -4.72
C TYR A 187 -9.51 3.27 -4.89
N PHE A 188 -10.26 2.90 -3.85
CA PHE A 188 -11.71 2.98 -3.85
C PHE A 188 -12.18 4.42 -4.15
N GLY A 189 -11.62 5.42 -3.46
CA GLY A 189 -11.93 6.84 -3.68
C GLY A 189 -11.58 7.33 -5.09
N ILE A 190 -10.47 6.85 -5.67
CA ILE A 190 -10.11 7.15 -7.06
C ILE A 190 -11.17 6.60 -8.04
N TYR A 191 -11.68 5.39 -7.81
CA TYR A 191 -12.75 4.84 -8.63
C TYR A 191 -14.07 5.63 -8.50
N LEU A 192 -14.45 6.02 -7.29
CA LEU A 192 -15.67 6.83 -7.09
C LEU A 192 -15.61 8.16 -7.86
N THR A 193 -14.46 8.84 -7.79
CA THR A 193 -14.27 10.18 -8.37
C THR A 193 -13.87 10.16 -9.85
N THR A 194 -13.64 8.98 -10.43
CA THR A 194 -13.08 8.86 -11.78
C THR A 194 -13.95 9.58 -12.85
N PRO A 195 -13.33 10.34 -13.77
CA PRO A 195 -14.03 10.96 -14.91
C PRO A 195 -14.38 9.97 -16.02
N HIS A 196 -13.74 8.81 -16.06
CA HIS A 196 -14.00 7.77 -17.06
C HIS A 196 -15.23 6.93 -16.72
N ASP A 197 -15.65 6.08 -17.65
CA ASP A 197 -16.62 5.03 -17.36
C ASP A 197 -16.08 4.11 -16.25
N LEU A 198 -16.87 3.98 -15.18
CA LEU A 198 -16.45 3.27 -13.97
C LEU A 198 -16.21 1.79 -14.25
N SER A 199 -17.08 1.16 -15.04
CA SER A 199 -17.01 -0.27 -15.34
C SER A 199 -15.77 -0.58 -16.17
N TRP A 200 -15.50 0.23 -17.19
CA TRP A 200 -14.29 0.13 -18.00
C TRP A 200 -13.02 0.37 -17.18
N HIS A 201 -13.02 1.39 -16.32
CA HIS A 201 -11.86 1.71 -15.51
C HIS A 201 -11.56 0.56 -14.52
N LEU A 202 -12.57 0.01 -13.86
CA LEU A 202 -12.41 -1.17 -12.99
C LEU A 202 -11.90 -2.38 -13.78
N ALA A 203 -12.50 -2.68 -14.93
CA ALA A 203 -12.12 -3.85 -15.74
C ALA A 203 -10.67 -3.81 -16.23
N THR A 204 -10.10 -2.61 -16.42
CA THR A 204 -8.76 -2.42 -17.00
C THR A 204 -7.65 -2.26 -15.95
N SER A 205 -7.92 -1.65 -14.79
CA SER A 205 -6.88 -1.33 -13.80
C SER A 205 -6.95 -2.17 -12.52
N PHE A 206 -8.12 -2.69 -12.13
CA PHE A 206 -8.31 -3.24 -10.78
C PHE A 206 -7.44 -4.47 -10.49
N SER A 207 -7.29 -5.36 -11.47
CA SER A 207 -6.41 -6.53 -11.35
C SER A 207 -4.95 -6.11 -11.11
N ARG A 208 -4.48 -5.07 -11.80
CA ARG A 208 -3.11 -4.55 -11.64
C ARG A 208 -2.87 -3.91 -10.27
N LEU A 209 -3.85 -3.15 -9.79
CA LEU A 209 -3.81 -2.53 -8.45
C LEU A 209 -3.80 -3.57 -7.32
N SER A 210 -4.50 -4.68 -7.54
CA SER A 210 -4.51 -5.80 -6.59
C SER A 210 -3.17 -6.54 -6.60
N LEU A 211 -2.58 -6.75 -7.79
CA LEU A 211 -1.29 -7.42 -7.96
C LEU A 211 -0.17 -6.77 -7.15
N GLN A 212 -0.04 -5.44 -7.24
CA GLN A 212 1.03 -4.70 -6.56
C GLN A 212 0.89 -4.74 -5.02
N LEU A 213 -0.31 -4.91 -4.46
CA LEU A 213 -0.52 -5.01 -3.01
C LEU A 213 -0.38 -6.45 -2.49
N TRP A 214 -0.50 -7.44 -3.36
CA TRP A 214 -0.60 -8.83 -2.96
C TRP A 214 0.57 -9.35 -2.11
N PRO A 215 1.84 -9.09 -2.46
CA PRO A 215 2.98 -9.53 -1.64
C PRO A 215 2.96 -8.93 -0.23
N SER A 216 2.53 -7.66 -0.11
CA SER A 216 2.38 -6.96 1.17
C SER A 216 1.27 -7.58 2.03
N VAL A 217 0.14 -7.95 1.43
CA VAL A 217 -0.96 -8.63 2.14
C VAL A 217 -0.50 -9.98 2.68
N ILE A 218 0.19 -10.77 1.84
CA ILE A 218 0.75 -12.07 2.23
C ILE A 218 1.72 -11.91 3.41
N PHE A 219 2.65 -10.96 3.30
CA PHE A 219 3.63 -10.72 4.35
C PHE A 219 2.97 -10.36 5.69
N VAL A 220 2.00 -9.45 5.69
CA VAL A 220 1.28 -9.08 6.92
C VAL A 220 0.46 -10.24 7.46
N ALA A 221 -0.19 -11.03 6.60
CA ALA A 221 -0.94 -12.22 7.02
C ALA A 221 -0.02 -13.22 7.76
N LEU A 222 1.15 -13.50 7.19
CA LEU A 222 2.14 -14.41 7.78
C LEU A 222 2.67 -13.90 9.14
N LEU A 223 2.83 -12.59 9.33
CA LEU A 223 3.28 -12.02 10.61
C LEU A 223 2.26 -12.17 11.75
N ILE A 224 0.98 -12.35 11.43
CA ILE A 224 -0.10 -12.45 12.41
C ILE A 224 -0.47 -13.91 12.69
N MET A 225 -0.09 -14.84 11.81
CA MET A 225 -0.28 -16.28 12.01
C MET A 225 0.68 -16.79 13.09
N THR A 226 0.20 -17.71 13.92
CA THR A 226 0.98 -18.32 15.00
C THR A 226 2.16 -19.11 14.43
N SER A 227 3.32 -19.13 15.10
CA SER A 227 4.40 -20.06 14.72
C SER A 227 4.09 -21.47 15.24
N PRO A 228 4.30 -22.54 14.45
CA PRO A 228 4.07 -23.92 14.89
C PRO A 228 4.84 -24.28 16.18
N ASP A 229 5.99 -23.64 16.41
CA ASP A 229 6.87 -23.88 17.55
C ASP A 229 6.32 -23.37 18.91
N GLU A 230 5.17 -22.67 18.94
CA GLU A 230 4.52 -22.21 20.18
C GLU A 230 3.49 -23.20 20.75
N HIS A 231 3.31 -24.36 20.11
CA HIS A 231 2.36 -25.40 20.51
C HIS A 231 2.98 -26.63 21.19
N ASP A 232 4.30 -26.63 21.42
CA ASP A 232 5.02 -27.64 22.24
C ASP A 232 5.38 -27.10 23.63
#